data_AF-A0A535X6Y0-F1
#
_entry.id   AF-A0A535X6Y0-F1
#
_cell.length_a   1.000
_cell.length_b   1.000
_cell.length_c   1.000
_cell.angle_alpha   90.00
_cell.angle_beta   90.00
_cell.angle_gamma   90.00
#
_symmetry.space_group_name_H-M   'P 1'
#
loop_
_entity.id
_entity.type
_entity.pdbx_description
1 polymer ?
#
loop_
_entity_poly.entity_id
_entity_poly.type
_entity_poly.pdbx_seq_one_letter_code
_entity_poly.pdbx_strand_id
1 'polypeptide(L)'
;MIQILAGIATHSVALLLYPGLAAMIAFGILVELAWMRLSRRDSEWPELPRRRPSPVLGTVALCGLLASVQLAAPFNPVPGEERSIVLASVGLAFTVWAELALTVEFVAEPGLLLVIQLCWLLAVLGPAVQPESLRPQVLGNVLVPGLLPVKVACAFLYLLCLPALLRLWPLAPPTERRGRQRLDGRRILTWFPYCGLFTTLFVPPSADDAAGVVRFFALTFLVAAVVIVAGIVVQRRGAAIVRGTYTRAVTPFAALVLAIVVVTSILMR
;
A
#
# COMPACT_ATOMS: atom_id res chain seq x y z
N MET A 1 -11.08 5.56 34.42
CA MET A 1 -12.06 6.23 33.54
C MET A 1 -11.43 7.33 32.67
N ILE A 2 -10.70 8.29 33.24
CA ILE A 2 -10.02 9.37 32.47
C ILE A 2 -9.01 8.81 31.46
N GLN A 3 -8.19 7.84 31.84
CA GLN A 3 -7.24 7.19 30.92
C GLN A 3 -7.93 6.45 29.77
N ILE A 4 -9.09 5.83 30.03
CA ILE A 4 -9.88 5.12 29.00
C ILE A 4 -10.48 6.13 28.02
N LEU A 5 -11.05 7.23 28.53
CA LEU A 5 -11.60 8.31 27.70
C LEU A 5 -10.52 8.99 26.84
N ALA A 6 -9.34 9.23 27.41
CA ALA A 6 -8.19 9.76 26.69
C ALA A 6 -7.69 8.77 25.62
N GLY A 7 -7.66 7.46 25.93
CA GLY A 7 -7.35 6.40 24.98
C GLY A 7 -8.35 6.36 23.81
N ILE A 8 -9.65 6.42 24.09
CA ILE A 8 -10.69 6.44 23.04
C ILE A 8 -10.56 7.70 22.19
N ALA A 9 -10.33 8.86 22.80
CA ALA A 9 -10.19 10.13 22.08
C ALA A 9 -8.98 10.11 21.13
N THR A 10 -7.82 9.67 21.61
CA THR A 10 -6.58 9.59 20.81
C THR A 10 -6.73 8.63 19.63
N HIS A 11 -7.32 7.45 19.84
CA HIS A 11 -7.59 6.48 18.78
C HIS A 11 -8.65 6.99 17.78
N SER A 12 -9.68 7.68 18.27
CA SER A 12 -10.71 8.29 17.41
C SER A 12 -10.12 9.38 16.52
N VAL A 13 -9.24 10.22 17.08
CA VAL A 13 -8.50 11.24 16.33
C VAL A 13 -7.59 10.58 15.29
N ALA A 14 -6.88 9.50 15.67
CA ALA A 14 -6.03 8.75 14.75
C ALA A 14 -6.82 8.22 13.54
N LEU A 15 -7.99 7.63 13.81
CA LEU A 15 -8.84 6.99 12.83
C LEU A 15 -9.57 8.02 11.94
N LEU A 16 -10.04 9.14 12.48
CA LEU A 16 -10.84 10.09 11.71
C LEU A 16 -10.00 11.14 10.98
N LEU A 17 -8.93 11.61 11.62
CA LEU A 17 -8.16 12.75 11.12
C LEU A 17 -6.84 12.30 10.50
N TYR A 18 -5.83 12.05 11.34
CA TYR A 18 -4.48 11.74 10.90
C TYR A 18 -3.86 10.67 11.80
N PRO A 19 -3.28 9.60 11.25
CA PRO A 19 -3.08 9.32 9.80
C PRO A 19 -4.29 8.66 9.09
N GLY A 20 -5.47 8.62 9.73
CA GLY A 20 -6.67 7.92 9.25
C GLY A 20 -7.45 8.57 8.10
N LEU A 21 -8.77 8.68 8.24
CA LEU A 21 -9.70 8.85 7.12
C LEU A 21 -9.43 10.12 6.31
N ALA A 22 -9.27 11.26 6.97
CA ALA A 22 -9.06 12.53 6.29
C ALA A 22 -7.74 12.54 5.50
N ALA A 23 -6.66 12.02 6.09
CA ALA A 23 -5.38 11.88 5.41
C ALA A 23 -5.45 10.93 4.22
N MET A 24 -6.11 9.77 4.37
CA MET A 24 -6.34 8.82 3.28
C MET A 24 -7.11 9.44 2.12
N ILE A 25 -8.21 10.14 2.40
CA ILE A 25 -9.03 10.79 1.37
C ILE A 25 -8.24 11.90 0.68
N ALA A 26 -7.60 12.80 1.44
CA ALA A 26 -6.86 13.92 0.88
C ALA A 26 -5.70 13.45 0.00
N PHE A 27 -4.87 12.53 0.51
CA PHE A 27 -3.76 11.95 -0.25
C PHE A 27 -4.26 11.16 -1.46
N GLY A 28 -5.25 10.30 -1.25
CA GLY A 28 -5.83 9.46 -2.28
C GLY A 28 -6.41 10.25 -3.43
N ILE A 29 -7.18 11.33 -3.16
CA ILE A 29 -7.73 12.20 -4.20
C ILE A 29 -6.62 12.85 -5.01
N LEU A 30 -5.59 13.41 -4.37
CA LEU A 30 -4.48 14.06 -5.06
C LEU A 30 -3.74 13.10 -6.01
N VAL A 31 -3.39 11.92 -5.50
CA VAL A 31 -2.67 10.90 -6.27
C VAL A 31 -3.54 10.31 -7.37
N GLU A 32 -4.82 10.07 -7.09
CA GLU A 32 -5.77 9.55 -8.07
C GLU A 32 -5.99 10.53 -9.23
N LEU A 33 -6.12 11.83 -8.94
CA LEU A 33 -6.20 12.88 -9.95
C LEU A 33 -4.93 12.94 -10.79
N ALA A 34 -3.74 12.83 -10.16
CA ALA A 34 -2.47 12.79 -10.88
C ALA A 34 -2.38 11.57 -11.79
N TRP A 35 -2.74 10.39 -11.30
CA TRP A 35 -2.80 9.15 -12.09
C TRP A 35 -3.71 9.30 -13.32
N MET A 36 -4.94 9.80 -13.14
CA MET A 36 -5.89 9.98 -14.24
C MET A 36 -5.40 10.99 -15.28
N ARG A 37 -4.82 12.12 -14.84
CA ARG A 37 -4.24 13.13 -15.73
C ARG A 37 -3.07 12.59 -16.54
N LEU A 38 -2.21 11.77 -15.95
CA LEU A 38 -1.02 11.24 -16.61
C LEU A 38 -1.31 10.01 -17.48
N SER A 39 -2.38 9.27 -17.18
CA SER A 39 -2.75 8.07 -17.92
C SER A 39 -3.61 8.35 -19.17
N ARG A 40 -4.20 9.54 -19.29
CA ARG A 40 -5.03 9.96 -20.45
C ARG A 40 -4.36 11.05 -21.29
N ARG A 41 -4.75 11.08 -22.57
CA ARG A 41 -4.41 12.14 -23.53
C ARG A 41 -5.47 13.27 -23.55
N ASP A 42 -6.70 12.98 -23.14
CA ASP A 42 -7.82 13.92 -23.14
C ASP A 42 -8.11 14.48 -21.73
N SER A 43 -8.06 15.80 -21.62
CA SER A 43 -8.12 16.59 -20.38
C SER A 43 -9.56 16.86 -19.92
N GLU A 44 -10.42 15.85 -19.90
CA GLU A 44 -11.76 15.98 -19.33
C GLU A 44 -11.75 15.69 -17.83
N TRP A 45 -12.50 16.48 -17.06
CA TRP A 45 -12.64 16.27 -15.62
C TRP A 45 -13.34 14.93 -15.31
N PRO A 46 -12.86 14.19 -14.31
CA PRO A 46 -13.44 12.90 -13.92
C PRO A 46 -14.83 13.09 -13.33
N GLU A 47 -15.74 12.16 -13.61
CA GLU A 47 -17.05 12.15 -12.99
C GLU A 47 -16.98 11.61 -11.56
N LEU A 48 -17.69 12.27 -10.64
CA LEU A 48 -17.86 11.78 -9.28
C LEU A 48 -18.65 10.46 -9.29
N PRO A 49 -18.30 9.50 -8.42
CA PRO A 49 -19.01 8.25 -8.31
C PRO A 49 -20.45 8.51 -7.84
N ARG A 50 -21.43 8.32 -8.73
CA ARG A 50 -22.87 8.48 -8.44
C ARG A 50 -23.53 7.25 -7.80
N ARG A 51 -22.76 6.21 -7.45
CA ARG A 51 -23.29 4.98 -6.86
C ARG A 51 -23.30 5.02 -5.34
N ARG A 52 -24.32 4.40 -4.74
CA ARG A 52 -24.44 4.19 -3.29
C ARG A 52 -23.20 3.46 -2.74
N PRO A 53 -22.79 3.74 -1.48
CA PRO A 53 -21.64 3.07 -0.88
C PRO A 53 -21.86 1.55 -0.87
N SER A 54 -21.01 0.82 -1.58
CA SER A 54 -21.03 -0.64 -1.59
C SER A 54 -20.44 -1.19 -0.29
N PRO A 55 -20.90 -2.34 0.24
CA PRO A 55 -20.29 -2.99 1.40
C PRO A 55 -18.78 -3.18 1.28
N VAL A 56 -18.29 -3.51 0.08
CA VAL A 56 -16.86 -3.63 -0.24
C VAL A 56 -16.08 -2.35 0.07
N LEU A 57 -16.65 -1.19 -0.27
CA LEU A 57 -16.01 0.11 -0.01
C LEU A 57 -15.92 0.38 1.50
N GLY A 58 -16.94 0.00 2.26
CA GLY A 58 -16.93 0.09 3.72
C GLY A 58 -15.84 -0.79 4.34
N THR A 59 -15.70 -2.05 3.88
CA THR A 59 -14.63 -2.95 4.33
C THR A 59 -13.25 -2.39 3.97
N VAL A 60 -13.06 -1.92 2.73
CA VAL A 60 -11.79 -1.29 2.30
C VAL A 60 -11.47 -0.06 3.14
N ALA A 61 -12.45 0.78 3.46
CA ALA A 61 -12.28 1.93 4.33
C ALA A 61 -11.82 1.52 5.74
N LEU A 62 -12.52 0.57 6.38
CA LEU A 62 -12.18 0.09 7.72
C LEU A 62 -10.79 -0.55 7.78
N CYS A 63 -10.47 -1.41 6.81
CA CYS A 63 -9.18 -2.08 6.70
C CYS A 63 -8.04 -1.11 6.39
N GLY A 64 -8.27 -0.14 5.49
CA GLY A 64 -7.31 0.92 5.16
C GLY A 64 -7.05 1.85 6.35
N LEU A 65 -8.11 2.20 7.09
CA LEU A 65 -8.02 2.96 8.33
C LEU A 65 -7.16 2.26 9.36
N LEU A 66 -7.47 0.99 9.63
CA LEU A 66 -6.70 0.17 10.56
C LEU A 66 -5.22 0.16 10.16
N ALA A 67 -4.91 -0.05 8.88
CA ALA A 67 -3.54 -0.05 8.39
C ALA A 67 -2.84 1.31 8.48
N SER A 68 -3.56 2.41 8.20
CA SER A 68 -3.01 3.78 8.23
C SER A 68 -2.56 4.18 9.64
N VAL A 69 -3.27 3.75 10.67
CA VAL A 69 -2.94 4.04 12.07
C VAL A 69 -1.70 3.26 12.53
N GLN A 70 -1.35 2.15 11.87
CA GLN A 70 -0.14 1.39 12.17
C GLN A 70 1.14 2.03 11.58
N LEU A 71 1.02 3.08 10.77
CA LEU A 71 2.18 3.70 10.12
C LEU A 71 3.09 4.42 11.12
N ALA A 72 4.38 4.49 10.81
CA ALA A 72 5.34 5.33 11.52
C ALA A 72 5.25 6.80 11.06
N ALA A 73 4.02 7.29 10.90
CA ALA A 73 3.74 8.66 10.50
C ALA A 73 4.00 9.62 11.69
N PRO A 74 4.69 10.77 11.48
CA PRO A 74 5.00 11.72 12.55
C PRO A 74 3.74 12.34 13.15
N PHE A 75 3.69 12.57 14.45
CA PHE A 75 2.48 13.01 15.19
C PHE A 75 1.28 12.05 15.11
N ASN A 76 1.49 10.79 14.73
CA ASN A 76 0.44 9.79 14.87
C ASN A 76 0.10 9.61 16.36
N PRO A 77 -1.15 9.88 16.79
CA PRO A 77 -1.53 9.89 18.20
C PRO A 77 -1.56 8.50 18.85
N VAL A 78 -1.52 7.41 18.06
CA VAL A 78 -1.42 6.05 18.62
C VAL A 78 0.02 5.78 19.06
N PRO A 79 0.27 5.34 20.31
CA PRO A 79 1.60 5.03 20.81
C PRO A 79 2.36 4.07 19.90
N GLY A 80 3.67 4.31 19.72
CA GLY A 80 4.49 3.47 18.83
C GLY A 80 4.55 2.00 19.26
N GLU A 81 4.34 1.71 20.54
CA GLU A 81 4.33 0.35 21.10
C GLU A 81 3.12 -0.47 20.69
N GLU A 82 2.01 0.19 20.38
CA GLU A 82 0.74 -0.41 19.97
C GLU A 82 0.70 -0.65 18.44
N ARG A 83 1.67 -0.11 17.71
CA ARG A 83 1.72 -0.21 16.24
C ARG A 83 2.36 -1.53 15.82
N SER A 84 1.71 -2.22 14.89
CA SER A 84 2.14 -3.51 14.38
C SER A 84 2.07 -3.58 12.86
N ILE A 85 3.18 -3.95 12.25
CA ILE A 85 3.25 -4.21 10.80
C ILE A 85 2.32 -5.35 10.40
N VAL A 86 2.14 -6.35 11.26
CA VAL A 86 1.22 -7.46 11.00
C VAL A 86 -0.21 -6.96 10.88
N LEU A 87 -0.65 -6.07 11.78
CA LEU A 87 -1.97 -5.46 11.70
C LEU A 87 -2.11 -4.63 10.41
N ALA A 88 -1.07 -3.87 10.04
CA ALA A 88 -1.06 -3.09 8.80
C ALA A 88 -1.18 -4.00 7.57
N SER A 89 -0.39 -5.06 7.52
CA SER A 89 -0.30 -5.97 6.38
C SER A 89 -1.57 -6.80 6.24
N VAL A 90 -2.13 -7.28 7.35
CA VAL A 90 -3.38 -8.03 7.37
C VAL A 90 -4.53 -7.13 6.96
N GLY A 91 -4.61 -5.91 7.50
CA GLY A 91 -5.62 -4.92 7.08
C GLY A 91 -5.60 -4.68 5.57
N LEU A 92 -4.42 -4.38 5.01
CA LEU A 92 -4.27 -4.19 3.56
C LEU A 92 -4.54 -5.46 2.75
N ALA A 93 -4.14 -6.64 3.22
CA ALA A 93 -4.47 -7.89 2.54
C ALA A 93 -5.99 -8.11 2.48
N PHE A 94 -6.71 -7.81 3.56
CA PHE A 94 -8.17 -7.90 3.61
C PHE A 94 -8.85 -6.95 2.62
N THR A 95 -8.25 -5.82 2.24
CA THR A 95 -8.85 -4.95 1.20
C THR A 95 -8.95 -5.71 -0.14
N VAL A 96 -7.91 -6.45 -0.51
CA VAL A 96 -7.88 -7.23 -1.75
C VAL A 96 -8.82 -8.43 -1.66
N TRP A 97 -8.86 -9.09 -0.51
CA TRP A 97 -9.74 -10.23 -0.27
C TRP A 97 -11.22 -9.85 -0.27
N ALA A 98 -11.58 -8.70 0.32
CA ALA A 98 -12.95 -8.19 0.30
C ALA A 98 -13.43 -7.97 -1.14
N GLU A 99 -12.55 -7.48 -2.02
CA GLU A 99 -12.89 -7.31 -3.43
C GLU A 99 -12.94 -8.63 -4.20
N LEU A 100 -12.04 -9.56 -3.91
CA LEU A 100 -12.10 -10.90 -4.47
C LEU A 100 -13.40 -11.58 -4.05
N ALA A 101 -13.69 -11.70 -2.76
CA ALA A 101 -14.85 -12.42 -2.24
C ALA A 101 -16.20 -11.84 -2.69
N LEU A 102 -16.32 -10.51 -2.78
CA LEU A 102 -17.60 -9.85 -3.05
C LEU A 102 -17.77 -9.37 -4.50
N THR A 103 -16.69 -9.36 -5.30
CA THR A 103 -16.69 -8.88 -6.69
C THR A 103 -15.81 -9.70 -7.63
N VAL A 104 -15.72 -11.04 -7.44
CA VAL A 104 -14.89 -11.95 -8.28
C VAL A 104 -15.12 -11.72 -9.78
N GLU A 105 -16.37 -11.57 -10.21
CA GLU A 105 -16.77 -11.39 -11.62
C GLU A 105 -16.17 -10.14 -12.28
N PHE A 106 -15.78 -9.16 -11.46
CA PHE A 106 -15.17 -7.90 -11.90
C PHE A 106 -13.64 -7.91 -11.77
N VAL A 107 -13.04 -9.03 -11.37
CA VAL A 107 -11.60 -9.20 -11.24
C VAL A 107 -11.14 -10.14 -12.34
N ALA A 108 -10.49 -9.60 -13.38
CA ALA A 108 -10.22 -10.42 -14.57
C ALA A 108 -9.19 -11.55 -14.36
N GLU A 109 -8.42 -11.57 -13.24
CA GLU A 109 -7.54 -12.69 -12.85
C GLU A 109 -7.34 -12.77 -11.32
N PRO A 110 -8.23 -13.46 -10.58
CA PRO A 110 -8.15 -13.52 -9.12
C PRO A 110 -6.91 -14.27 -8.61
N GLY A 111 -6.48 -15.34 -9.32
CA GLY A 111 -5.34 -16.15 -8.92
C GLY A 111 -4.01 -15.38 -8.95
N LEU A 112 -3.78 -14.57 -9.98
CA LEU A 112 -2.55 -13.78 -10.09
C LEU A 112 -2.47 -12.70 -8.99
N LEU A 113 -3.59 -12.05 -8.66
CA LEU A 113 -3.63 -11.08 -7.57
C LEU A 113 -3.31 -11.73 -6.22
N LEU A 114 -3.77 -12.95 -5.95
CA LEU A 114 -3.40 -13.69 -4.74
C LEU A 114 -1.90 -13.99 -4.68
N VAL A 115 -1.31 -14.43 -5.79
CA VAL A 115 0.14 -14.67 -5.87
C VAL A 115 0.92 -13.38 -5.60
N ILE A 116 0.51 -12.26 -6.19
CA ILE A 116 1.13 -10.95 -5.97
C ILE A 116 0.95 -10.50 -4.51
N GLN A 117 -0.22 -10.74 -3.90
CA GLN A 117 -0.47 -10.44 -2.49
C GLN A 117 0.48 -11.22 -1.58
N LEU A 118 0.70 -12.51 -1.85
CA LEU A 118 1.66 -13.33 -1.11
C LEU A 118 3.10 -12.83 -1.28
N CYS A 119 3.49 -12.47 -2.51
CA CYS A 119 4.80 -11.88 -2.78
C CYS A 119 4.98 -10.53 -2.04
N TRP A 120 3.92 -9.73 -1.97
CA TRP A 120 3.92 -8.48 -1.22
C TRP A 120 4.00 -8.71 0.30
N LEU A 121 3.29 -9.70 0.84
CA LEU A 121 3.39 -10.07 2.26
C LEU A 121 4.82 -10.51 2.62
N LEU A 122 5.48 -11.27 1.74
CA LEU A 122 6.90 -11.60 1.89
C LEU A 122 7.77 -10.34 1.92
N ALA A 123 7.51 -9.36 1.04
CA ALA A 123 8.25 -8.09 1.04
C ALA A 123 8.02 -7.28 2.33
N VAL A 124 6.83 -7.33 2.91
CA VAL A 124 6.48 -6.63 4.16
C VAL A 124 7.14 -7.29 5.37
N LEU A 125 7.08 -8.62 5.46
CA LEU A 125 7.51 -9.38 6.63
C LEU A 125 8.99 -9.77 6.58
N GLY A 126 9.61 -9.84 5.40
CA GLY A 126 11.02 -10.20 5.23
C GLY A 126 11.98 -9.36 6.10
N PRO A 127 11.86 -8.02 6.13
CA PRO A 127 12.69 -7.18 6.99
C PRO A 127 12.48 -7.40 8.49
N ALA A 128 11.36 -8.01 8.91
CA ALA A 128 11.03 -8.24 10.31
C ALA A 128 11.73 -9.49 10.90
N VAL A 129 12.26 -10.38 10.06
CA VAL A 129 12.78 -11.69 10.48
C VAL A 129 14.00 -11.58 11.40
N GLN A 130 14.90 -10.63 11.16
CA GLN A 130 16.11 -10.47 11.97
C GLN A 130 16.02 -9.56 13.19
N PRO A 131 15.39 -8.36 13.11
CA PRO A 131 15.23 -7.54 14.31
C PRO A 131 14.23 -8.15 15.31
N GLU A 132 13.59 -9.27 14.97
CA GLU A 132 12.59 -9.99 15.77
C GLU A 132 11.50 -9.06 16.32
N SER A 133 11.23 -7.98 15.58
CA SER A 133 10.36 -6.90 15.99
C SER A 133 9.34 -6.63 14.91
N LEU A 134 8.08 -6.58 15.33
CA LEU A 134 6.95 -6.24 14.46
C LEU A 134 6.61 -4.75 14.51
N ARG A 135 7.40 -3.96 15.25
CA ARG A 135 7.22 -2.52 15.43
C ARG A 135 7.73 -1.78 14.17
N PRO A 136 6.87 -1.00 13.49
CA PRO A 136 7.26 -0.32 12.25
C PRO A 136 8.45 0.65 12.40
N GLN A 137 8.57 1.29 13.56
CA GLN A 137 9.66 2.24 13.85
C GLN A 137 11.02 1.56 13.92
N VAL A 138 11.07 0.32 14.45
CA VAL A 138 12.31 -0.45 14.57
C VAL A 138 12.79 -0.83 13.18
N LEU A 139 11.91 -1.36 12.32
CA LEU A 139 12.27 -1.80 10.97
C LEU A 139 12.76 -0.66 10.07
N GLY A 140 12.10 0.49 10.13
CA GLY A 140 12.53 1.68 9.42
C GLY A 140 13.96 2.09 9.82
N ASN A 141 14.28 2.01 11.12
CA ASN A 141 15.55 2.44 11.69
C ASN A 141 16.69 1.41 11.58
N VAL A 142 16.40 0.15 11.20
CA VAL A 142 17.45 -0.85 10.96
C VAL A 142 18.30 -0.41 9.77
N LEU A 143 19.51 0.04 10.08
CA LEU A 143 20.59 0.40 9.15
C LEU A 143 21.81 -0.53 9.35
N VAL A 144 21.58 -1.78 9.76
CA VAL A 144 22.64 -2.78 9.87
C VAL A 144 23.15 -3.11 8.46
N PRO A 145 24.44 -2.90 8.13
CA PRO A 145 24.94 -3.05 6.77
C PRO A 145 24.66 -4.43 6.15
N GLY A 146 24.71 -5.51 6.95
CA GLY A 146 24.41 -6.86 6.45
C GLY A 146 22.92 -7.13 6.19
N LEU A 147 22.01 -6.29 6.68
CA LEU A 147 20.58 -6.36 6.41
C LEU A 147 20.12 -5.48 5.23
N LEU A 148 21.00 -4.60 4.74
CA LEU A 148 20.69 -3.72 3.61
C LEU A 148 20.30 -4.49 2.35
N PRO A 149 20.97 -5.58 1.93
CA PRO A 149 20.58 -6.32 0.73
C PRO A 149 19.15 -6.87 0.83
N VAL A 150 18.78 -7.42 1.99
CA VAL A 150 17.41 -7.89 2.27
C VAL A 150 16.42 -6.74 2.16
N LYS A 151 16.70 -5.62 2.82
CA LYS A 151 15.83 -4.44 2.84
C LYS A 151 15.61 -3.88 1.43
N VAL A 152 16.66 -3.80 0.61
CA VAL A 152 16.58 -3.33 -0.79
C VAL A 152 15.81 -4.31 -1.66
N ALA A 153 16.06 -5.62 -1.55
CA ALA A 153 15.37 -6.63 -2.34
C ALA A 153 13.87 -6.68 -2.00
N CYS A 154 13.52 -6.61 -0.71
CA CYS A 154 12.15 -6.48 -0.24
C CYS A 154 11.50 -5.17 -0.70
N ALA A 155 12.20 -4.03 -0.64
CA ALA A 155 11.68 -2.75 -1.14
C ALA A 155 11.34 -2.82 -2.63
N PHE A 156 12.24 -3.41 -3.44
CA PHE A 156 11.99 -3.57 -4.87
C PHE A 156 10.80 -4.49 -5.14
N LEU A 157 10.72 -5.64 -4.45
CA LEU A 157 9.57 -6.56 -4.56
C LEU A 157 8.26 -5.87 -4.17
N TYR A 158 8.27 -5.07 -3.10
CA TYR A 158 7.10 -4.30 -2.67
C TYR A 158 6.61 -3.37 -3.78
N LEU A 159 7.50 -2.57 -4.36
CA LEU A 159 7.17 -1.63 -5.44
C LEU A 159 6.67 -2.33 -6.70
N LEU A 160 7.22 -3.51 -7.03
CA LEU A 160 6.74 -4.31 -8.17
C LEU A 160 5.30 -4.81 -7.99
N CYS A 161 4.93 -5.15 -6.76
CA CYS A 161 3.57 -5.63 -6.44
C CYS A 161 2.54 -4.49 -6.44
N LEU A 162 2.93 -3.26 -6.06
CA LEU A 162 2.00 -2.14 -5.85
C LEU A 162 1.09 -1.80 -7.06
N PRO A 163 1.57 -1.70 -8.31
CA PRO A 163 0.69 -1.40 -9.45
C PRO A 163 -0.44 -2.40 -9.63
N ALA A 164 -0.20 -3.68 -9.31
CA ALA A 164 -1.22 -4.71 -9.39
C ALA A 164 -2.20 -4.66 -8.20
N LEU A 165 -1.69 -4.44 -6.98
CA LEU A 165 -2.53 -4.28 -5.78
C LEU A 165 -3.43 -3.04 -5.85
N LEU A 166 -2.93 -1.96 -6.45
CA LEU A 166 -3.68 -0.71 -6.69
C LEU A 166 -4.44 -0.72 -8.03
N ARG A 167 -4.46 -1.85 -8.75
CA ARG A 167 -5.25 -2.04 -9.98
C ARG A 167 -4.98 -0.97 -11.05
N LEU A 168 -3.72 -0.59 -11.23
CA LEU A 168 -3.30 0.45 -12.19
C LEU A 168 -3.23 -0.03 -13.64
N TRP A 169 -3.58 -1.29 -13.90
CA TRP A 169 -3.42 -1.94 -15.20
C TRP A 169 -4.69 -2.67 -15.61
N PRO A 170 -5.00 -2.74 -16.92
CA PRO A 170 -6.34 -3.08 -17.37
C PRO A 170 -6.61 -4.59 -17.25
N LEU A 171 -7.54 -4.93 -16.36
CA LEU A 171 -8.20 -6.22 -16.26
C LEU A 171 -9.71 -5.98 -16.48
N ALA A 172 -10.12 -5.56 -17.68
CA ALA A 172 -11.54 -5.27 -17.94
C ALA A 172 -12.24 -6.45 -18.65
N PRO A 173 -13.55 -6.64 -18.40
CA PRO A 173 -14.51 -6.64 -19.47
C PRO A 173 -15.18 -5.25 -19.56
N PRO A 174 -15.30 -4.70 -20.77
CA PRO A 174 -15.75 -3.34 -21.00
C PRO A 174 -17.27 -3.27 -20.97
N THR A 175 -17.88 -3.10 -19.80
CA THR A 175 -19.27 -2.60 -19.78
C THR A 175 -19.31 -1.08 -19.95
N GLU A 176 -18.22 -0.37 -19.64
CA GLU A 176 -18.05 1.05 -19.98
C GLU A 176 -17.23 1.21 -21.27
N ARG A 177 -17.67 0.57 -22.37
CA ARG A 177 -17.14 0.85 -23.72
C ARG A 177 -17.54 2.25 -24.23
N ARG A 178 -18.38 2.99 -23.50
CA ARG A 178 -18.80 4.38 -23.76
C ARG A 178 -19.14 5.07 -22.43
N GLY A 179 -18.24 5.85 -21.85
CA GLY A 179 -18.51 6.64 -20.64
C GLY A 179 -17.22 7.01 -19.91
N ARG A 180 -17.14 8.25 -19.41
CA ARG A 180 -15.95 8.87 -18.80
C ARG A 180 -15.35 8.03 -17.66
N GLN A 181 -14.03 8.10 -17.49
CA GLN A 181 -13.32 7.45 -16.39
C GLN A 181 -13.74 8.11 -15.06
N ARG A 182 -14.22 7.29 -14.13
CA ARG A 182 -14.72 7.72 -12.81
C ARG A 182 -13.63 7.60 -11.77
N LEU A 183 -13.71 8.44 -10.74
CA LEU A 183 -12.89 8.30 -9.54
C LEU A 183 -13.18 6.95 -8.87
N ASP A 184 -12.14 6.16 -8.66
CA ASP A 184 -12.25 4.89 -7.94
C ASP A 184 -12.07 5.13 -6.43
N GLY A 185 -13.20 5.16 -5.72
CA GLY A 185 -13.22 5.36 -4.26
C GLY A 185 -12.39 4.32 -3.51
N ARG A 186 -12.25 3.10 -4.03
CA ARG A 186 -11.45 2.05 -3.38
C ARG A 186 -9.97 2.38 -3.50
N ARG A 187 -9.54 2.79 -4.69
CA ARG A 187 -8.15 3.16 -4.96
C ARG A 187 -7.73 4.42 -4.20
N ILE A 188 -8.62 5.41 -4.09
CA ILE A 188 -8.42 6.60 -3.24
C ILE A 188 -8.09 6.19 -1.81
N LEU A 189 -8.86 5.26 -1.23
CA LEU A 189 -8.65 4.83 0.15
C LEU A 189 -7.40 3.98 0.35
N THR A 190 -6.88 3.31 -0.68
CA THR A 190 -5.75 2.40 -0.55
C THR A 190 -4.39 3.04 -0.88
N TRP A 191 -4.35 4.13 -1.65
CA TRP A 191 -3.11 4.84 -2.00
C TRP A 191 -2.23 5.18 -0.79
N PHE A 192 -2.82 5.86 0.21
CA PHE A 192 -2.09 6.29 1.40
C PHE A 192 -1.56 5.13 2.24
N PRO A 193 -2.37 4.14 2.67
CA PRO A 193 -1.87 3.08 3.53
C PRO A 193 -0.84 2.18 2.83
N TYR A 194 -0.95 1.93 1.51
CA TYR A 194 0.10 1.21 0.78
C TYR A 194 1.40 2.02 0.66
N CYS A 195 1.34 3.27 0.19
CA CYS A 195 2.55 4.08 0.00
C CYS A 195 3.19 4.45 1.34
N GLY A 196 2.37 4.76 2.36
CA GLY A 196 2.84 5.11 3.69
C GLY A 196 3.46 3.92 4.41
N LEU A 197 2.97 2.69 4.17
CA LEU A 197 3.59 1.48 4.71
C LEU A 197 4.96 1.23 4.08
N PHE A 198 5.13 1.47 2.78
CA PHE A 198 6.46 1.44 2.17
C PHE A 198 7.42 2.42 2.84
N THR A 199 7.02 3.69 2.99
CA THR A 199 7.84 4.72 3.64
C THR A 199 8.19 4.30 5.07
N THR A 200 7.24 3.73 5.79
CA THR A 200 7.41 3.23 7.17
C THR A 200 8.42 2.09 7.27
N LEU A 201 8.40 1.14 6.34
CA LEU A 201 9.24 -0.07 6.40
C LEU A 201 10.66 0.17 5.90
N PHE A 202 10.80 0.93 4.82
CA PHE A 202 12.05 1.01 4.07
C PHE A 202 12.82 2.30 4.28
N VAL A 203 12.21 3.32 4.88
CA VAL A 203 12.88 4.59 5.22
C VAL A 203 12.96 4.75 6.74
N PRO A 204 14.09 5.28 7.26
CA PRO A 204 14.18 5.66 8.67
C PRO A 204 13.01 6.56 9.10
N PRO A 205 12.41 6.30 10.28
CA PRO A 205 11.32 7.11 10.79
C PRO A 205 11.77 8.56 10.94
N SER A 206 10.87 9.49 10.63
CA SER A 206 11.14 10.91 10.79
C SER A 206 10.85 11.36 12.22
N ALA A 207 11.48 12.44 12.66
CA ALA A 207 11.19 13.03 13.97
C ALA A 207 9.74 13.55 14.02
N ASP A 208 9.18 13.66 15.22
CA ASP A 208 7.87 14.26 15.47
C ASP A 208 7.96 15.80 15.44
N ASP A 209 8.35 16.33 14.28
CA ASP A 209 8.44 17.76 13.98
C ASP A 209 7.87 18.06 12.58
N ALA A 210 7.67 19.35 12.28
CA ALA A 210 7.10 19.77 10.99
C ALA A 210 7.96 19.31 9.81
N ALA A 211 9.29 19.30 9.96
CA ALA A 211 10.20 18.80 8.95
C ALA A 211 10.03 17.29 8.71
N GLY A 212 9.81 16.52 9.78
CA GLY A 212 9.54 15.09 9.69
C GLY A 212 8.23 14.77 8.98
N VAL A 213 7.16 15.54 9.25
CA VAL A 213 5.89 15.43 8.50
C VAL A 213 6.11 15.65 7.01
N VAL A 214 6.80 16.74 6.65
CA VAL A 214 7.10 17.07 5.25
C VAL A 214 7.92 15.95 4.59
N ARG A 215 8.94 15.44 5.28
CA ARG A 215 9.77 14.33 4.79
C ARG A 215 8.96 13.06 4.56
N PHE A 216 8.12 12.66 5.53
CA PHE A 216 7.29 11.47 5.42
C PHE A 216 6.33 11.56 4.22
N PHE A 217 5.64 12.69 4.07
CA PHE A 217 4.73 12.88 2.95
C PHE A 217 5.47 12.99 1.61
N ALA A 218 6.61 13.71 1.54
CA ALA A 218 7.40 13.82 0.32
C ALA A 218 7.84 12.44 -0.20
N LEU A 219 8.31 11.55 0.70
CA LEU A 219 8.67 10.19 0.36
C LEU A 219 7.46 9.35 -0.04
N THR A 220 6.34 9.50 0.66
CA THR A 220 5.10 8.78 0.34
C THR A 220 4.54 9.20 -1.02
N PHE A 221 4.63 10.49 -1.38
CA PHE A 221 4.32 10.99 -2.71
C PHE A 221 5.32 10.52 -3.77
N LEU A 222 6.61 10.42 -3.44
CA LEU A 222 7.62 9.86 -4.33
C LEU A 222 7.31 8.40 -4.68
N VAL A 223 6.95 7.59 -3.67
CA VAL A 223 6.52 6.20 -3.88
C VAL A 223 5.29 6.14 -4.78
N ALA A 224 4.28 6.98 -4.51
CA ALA A 224 3.10 7.08 -5.35
C ALA A 224 3.45 7.46 -6.80
N ALA A 225 4.37 8.39 -7.01
CA ALA A 225 4.85 8.79 -8.33
C ALA A 225 5.55 7.64 -9.06
N VAL A 226 6.43 6.89 -8.38
CA VAL A 226 7.08 5.69 -8.94
C VAL A 226 6.05 4.66 -9.37
N VAL A 227 5.03 4.44 -8.53
CA VAL A 227 3.96 3.49 -8.80
C VAL A 227 3.06 3.94 -9.95
N ILE A 228 2.77 5.24 -10.06
CA ILE A 228 2.09 5.83 -11.21
C ILE A 228 2.90 5.59 -12.48
N VAL A 229 4.21 5.88 -12.48
CA VAL A 229 5.06 5.66 -13.66
C VAL A 229 5.08 4.19 -14.05
N ALA A 230 5.25 3.28 -13.07
CA ALA A 230 5.20 1.84 -13.30
C ALA A 230 3.85 1.39 -13.87
N GLY A 231 2.74 1.89 -13.32
CA GLY A 231 1.39 1.64 -13.80
C GLY A 231 1.18 2.10 -15.24
N ILE A 232 1.65 3.30 -15.61
CA ILE A 232 1.57 3.82 -16.99
C ILE A 232 2.37 2.94 -17.95
N VAL A 233 3.61 2.57 -17.59
CA VAL A 233 4.47 1.71 -18.42
C VAL A 233 3.79 0.36 -18.66
N VAL A 234 3.24 -0.23 -17.60
CA VAL A 234 2.48 -1.47 -17.65
C VAL A 234 1.23 -1.33 -18.53
N GLN A 235 0.44 -0.28 -18.33
CA GLN A 235 -0.79 -0.03 -19.09
C GLN A 235 -0.51 0.06 -20.60
N ARG A 236 0.61 0.70 -20.99
CA ARG A 236 1.02 0.85 -22.39
C ARG A 236 1.47 -0.46 -23.04
N ARG A 237 1.96 -1.43 -22.27
CA ARG A 237 2.45 -2.72 -22.79
C ARG A 237 1.34 -3.74 -23.07
N GLY A 238 0.12 -3.48 -22.62
CA GLY A 238 -1.03 -4.37 -22.82
C GLY A 238 -1.13 -5.50 -21.79
N ALA A 239 -2.37 -5.88 -21.47
CA ALA A 239 -2.68 -6.77 -20.34
C ALA A 239 -2.00 -8.15 -20.44
N ALA A 240 -2.03 -8.78 -21.61
CA ALA A 240 -1.48 -10.13 -21.80
C ALA A 240 0.04 -10.19 -21.58
N ILE A 241 0.79 -9.22 -22.12
CA ILE A 241 2.25 -9.15 -21.98
C ILE A 241 2.63 -8.95 -20.52
N VAL A 242 1.92 -8.07 -19.82
CA VAL A 242 2.24 -7.76 -18.43
C VAL A 242 1.91 -8.97 -17.54
N ARG A 243 0.82 -9.70 -17.79
CA ARG A 243 0.49 -10.93 -17.03
C ARG A 243 1.59 -11.97 -17.16
N GLY A 244 2.06 -12.20 -18.38
CA GLY A 244 3.21 -13.07 -18.63
C GLY A 244 4.49 -12.56 -17.95
N THR A 245 4.66 -11.25 -17.86
CA THR A 245 5.82 -10.65 -17.17
C THR A 245 5.73 -10.82 -15.65
N TYR A 246 4.58 -10.58 -15.02
CA TYR A 246 4.41 -10.76 -13.59
C TYR A 246 4.60 -12.22 -13.16
N THR A 247 4.03 -13.16 -13.90
CA THR A 247 4.18 -14.60 -13.63
C THR A 247 5.58 -15.13 -13.89
N ARG A 248 6.38 -14.48 -14.74
CA ARG A 248 7.75 -14.90 -15.06
C ARG A 248 8.84 -14.10 -14.34
N ALA A 249 8.52 -12.93 -13.78
CA ALA A 249 9.50 -12.07 -13.14
C ALA A 249 9.24 -11.90 -11.64
N VAL A 250 8.00 -11.64 -11.21
CA VAL A 250 7.70 -11.34 -9.79
C VAL A 250 7.81 -12.60 -8.94
N THR A 251 7.30 -13.74 -9.40
CA THR A 251 7.38 -15.01 -8.67
C THR A 251 8.81 -15.52 -8.47
N PRO A 252 9.71 -15.60 -9.49
CA PRO A 252 11.09 -16.02 -9.23
C PRO A 252 11.85 -14.97 -8.43
N PHE A 253 11.57 -13.68 -8.62
CA PHE A 253 12.19 -12.65 -7.79
C PHE A 253 11.76 -12.76 -6.32
N ALA A 254 10.49 -13.09 -6.05
CA ALA A 254 10.03 -13.37 -4.70
C ALA A 254 10.72 -14.61 -4.10
N ALA A 255 10.94 -15.67 -4.88
CA ALA A 255 11.70 -16.83 -4.43
C ALA A 255 13.17 -16.46 -4.12
N LEU A 256 13.79 -15.60 -4.93
CA LEU A 256 15.13 -15.07 -4.65
C LEU A 256 15.16 -14.24 -3.37
N VAL A 257 14.19 -13.34 -3.17
CA VAL A 257 14.05 -12.55 -1.94
C VAL A 257 13.90 -13.47 -0.72
N LEU A 258 13.09 -14.52 -0.83
CA LEU A 258 12.93 -15.52 0.22
C LEU A 258 14.26 -16.21 0.53
N ALA A 259 15.02 -16.63 -0.49
CA ALA A 259 16.33 -17.24 -0.31
C ALA A 259 17.30 -16.27 0.38
N ILE A 260 17.33 -14.99 -0.02
CA ILE A 260 18.14 -13.95 0.61
C ILE A 260 17.76 -13.80 2.09
N VAL A 261 16.47 -13.72 2.41
CA VAL A 261 15.97 -13.63 3.80
C VAL A 261 16.44 -14.83 4.64
N VAL A 262 16.28 -16.06 4.11
CA VAL A 262 16.67 -17.30 4.81
C VAL A 262 18.18 -17.37 5.02
N VAL A 263 18.98 -17.12 3.98
CA VAL A 263 20.44 -17.15 4.06
C VAL A 263 20.94 -16.09 5.04
N THR A 264 20.42 -14.87 4.98
CA THR A 264 20.82 -13.80 5.91
C THR A 264 20.43 -14.16 7.35
N SER A 265 19.24 -14.74 7.56
CA SER A 265 18.80 -15.23 8.88
C SER A 265 19.73 -16.31 9.46
N ILE A 266 20.22 -17.24 8.63
CA ILE A 266 21.19 -18.27 9.05
C ILE A 266 22.55 -17.64 9.37
N LEU A 267 23.01 -16.70 8.56
CA LEU A 267 24.34 -16.09 8.71
C LEU A 267 24.48 -15.13 9.91
N MET A 268 23.36 -14.61 10.42
CA MET A 268 23.36 -13.68 11.56
C MET A 268 22.88 -14.30 12.88
N ARG A 269 22.53 -15.59 12.87
CA ARG A 269 22.37 -16.40 14.10
C ARG A 269 23.73 -16.84 14.60
#